data_AF-A0A1J3HB53-F1
#
_entry.id   AF-A0A1J3HB53-F1
#
_cell.length_a   1.000
_cell.length_b   1.000
_cell.length_c   1.000
_cell.angle_alpha   90.00
_cell.angle_beta   90.00
_cell.angle_gamma   90.00
#
_symmetry.space_group_name_H-M   'P 1'
#
loop_
_entity.id
_entity.type
_entity.pdbx_description
1 polymer ?
#
loop_
_entity_poly.entity_id
_entity_poly.type
_entity_poly.pdbx_seq_one_letter_code
_entity_poly.pdbx_strand_id
1 'polypeptide(L)'
;NLQGYVLGNPVADLDVDKNARIPFAHGMALIPDELYESMKKTCGGKYFDADPLNTGCLKLVEEFKQCVSRIYEELILQSNCDKTSPDCYSYRYSLSEYWANNESVRRALKVVQGTKEKWERCNWNVLINQDIKSSIPYH
;
A
#
# COMPACT_ATOMS: atom_id res chain seq x y z
N ASN A 1 -27.56 -15.21 -6.16
CA ASN A 1 -26.99 -16.48 -5.65
C ASN A 1 -25.47 -16.39 -5.74
N LEU A 2 -24.81 -15.85 -4.70
CA LEU A 2 -23.34 -15.73 -4.65
C LEU A 2 -22.74 -17.10 -4.29
N GLN A 3 -21.69 -17.53 -4.97
CA GLN A 3 -21.05 -18.84 -4.75
C GLN A 3 -19.69 -18.73 -4.05
N GLY A 4 -19.08 -17.55 -4.05
CA GLY A 4 -17.77 -17.30 -3.46
C GLY A 4 -17.15 -16.00 -3.98
N TYR A 5 -15.92 -15.72 -3.54
CA TYR A 5 -15.14 -14.56 -3.93
C TYR A 5 -13.63 -14.90 -3.93
N VAL A 6 -12.83 -14.06 -4.58
CA VAL A 6 -11.36 -14.18 -4.63
C VAL A 6 -10.76 -12.87 -4.19
N LEU A 7 -9.78 -12.92 -3.28
CA LEU A 7 -9.01 -11.77 -2.86
C LEU A 7 -7.53 -12.00 -3.21
N GLY A 8 -6.96 -11.08 -3.98
CA GLY A 8 -5.52 -11.04 -4.26
C GLY A 8 -4.87 -9.96 -3.43
N ASN A 9 -4.00 -10.35 -2.50
CA ASN A 9 -3.26 -9.46 -1.60
C ASN A 9 -4.14 -8.36 -0.96
N PRO A 10 -5.28 -8.72 -0.34
CA PRO A 10 -6.18 -7.74 0.25
C PRO A 10 -5.54 -7.08 1.47
N VAL A 11 -6.06 -5.91 1.83
CA VAL A 11 -6.05 -5.46 3.22
C VAL A 11 -7.25 -6.11 3.90
N ALA A 12 -6.99 -7.01 4.84
CA ALA A 12 -8.01 -7.73 5.61
C ALA A 12 -8.23 -7.11 6.99
N ASP A 13 -7.18 -6.56 7.59
CA ASP A 13 -7.21 -5.85 8.86
C ASP A 13 -6.04 -4.86 8.90
N LEU A 14 -6.34 -3.56 8.92
CA LEU A 14 -5.32 -2.52 8.82
C LEU A 14 -4.24 -2.62 9.90
N ASP A 15 -4.61 -2.95 11.13
CA ASP A 15 -3.66 -3.02 12.24
C ASP A 15 -2.75 -4.23 12.06
N VAL A 16 -3.31 -5.39 11.73
CA VAL A 16 -2.53 -6.62 11.49
C VAL A 16 -1.65 -6.48 10.26
N ASP A 17 -2.21 -6.06 9.13
CA ASP A 17 -1.52 -5.99 7.84
C ASP A 17 -0.37 -4.99 7.86
N LYS A 18 -0.54 -3.83 8.51
CA LYS A 18 0.52 -2.83 8.61
C LYS A 18 1.64 -3.27 9.56
N ASN A 19 1.30 -3.88 10.69
CA ASN A 19 2.32 -4.36 11.63
C ASN A 19 3.09 -5.57 11.09
N ALA A 20 2.48 -6.40 10.23
CA ALA A 20 3.13 -7.54 9.58
C ALA A 20 4.25 -7.14 8.59
N ARG A 21 4.30 -5.87 8.15
CA ARG A 21 5.35 -5.38 7.22
C ARG A 21 6.76 -5.48 7.78
N ILE A 22 6.92 -5.29 9.08
CA ILE A 22 8.24 -5.32 9.73
C ILE A 22 8.82 -6.74 9.78
N PRO A 23 8.12 -7.76 10.32
CA PRO A 23 8.62 -9.13 10.25
C PRO A 23 8.74 -9.63 8.80
N PHE A 24 7.89 -9.18 7.87
CA PHE A 24 8.08 -9.47 6.45
C PHE A 24 9.39 -8.89 5.90
N ALA A 25 9.68 -7.61 6.16
CA ALA A 25 10.90 -6.97 5.72
C ALA A 25 12.15 -7.65 6.30
N HIS A 26 12.09 -8.07 7.56
CA HIS A 26 13.15 -8.86 8.19
C HIS A 26 13.33 -10.22 7.51
N GLY A 27 12.25 -10.96 7.30
CA GLY A 27 12.28 -12.26 6.61
C GLY A 27 12.79 -12.20 5.16
N MET A 28 12.68 -11.03 4.52
CA MET A 28 13.21 -10.75 3.19
C MET A 28 14.63 -10.12 3.21
N ALA A 29 15.27 -10.05 4.38
CA ALA A 29 16.58 -9.44 4.60
C ALA A 29 16.68 -7.97 4.15
N LEU A 30 15.55 -7.23 4.20
CA LEU A 30 15.49 -5.80 3.85
C LEU A 30 15.92 -4.90 5.02
N ILE A 31 15.93 -5.42 6.23
CA ILE A 31 16.39 -4.74 7.44
C ILE A 31 17.34 -5.63 8.25
N PRO A 32 18.28 -5.04 9.00
CA PRO A 32 19.19 -5.80 9.86
C PRO A 32 18.48 -6.50 11.04
N ASP A 33 19.03 -7.62 11.48
CA ASP A 33 18.55 -8.36 12.67
C ASP A 33 18.49 -7.47 13.93
N GLU A 34 19.51 -6.63 14.13
CA GLU A 34 19.58 -5.72 15.28
C GLU A 34 18.42 -4.72 15.32
N LEU A 35 18.05 -4.17 14.16
CA LEU A 35 16.92 -3.26 14.04
C LEU A 35 15.62 -4.01 14.33
N TYR A 36 15.42 -5.19 13.74
CA TYR A 36 14.22 -6.00 13.96
C TYR A 36 14.01 -6.36 15.44
N GLU A 37 15.04 -6.87 16.12
CA GLU A 37 14.95 -7.25 17.53
C GLU A 37 14.74 -6.02 18.44
N SER A 38 15.38 -4.89 18.13
CA SER A 38 15.16 -3.62 18.84
C SER A 38 13.73 -3.13 18.71
N MET A 39 13.17 -3.21 17.49
CA MET A 39 11.77 -2.84 17.22
C MET A 39 10.82 -3.75 17.97
N LYS A 40 10.99 -5.06 17.87
CA LYS A 40 10.14 -6.05 18.55
C LYS A 40 10.09 -5.83 20.05
N LYS A 41 11.25 -5.59 20.67
CA LYS A 41 11.38 -5.32 22.11
C LYS A 41 10.75 -3.97 22.52
N THR A 42 11.04 -2.90 21.76
CA THR A 42 10.68 -1.53 22.15
C THR A 42 9.24 -1.16 21.81
N CYS A 43 8.74 -1.68 20.69
CA CYS A 43 7.39 -1.38 20.18
C CYS A 43 6.34 -2.42 20.58
N GLY A 44 6.75 -3.60 21.09
CA GLY A 44 5.80 -4.64 21.51
C GLY A 44 4.89 -5.14 20.38
N GLY A 45 5.36 -5.12 19.13
CA GLY A 45 4.58 -5.51 17.95
C GLY A 45 3.63 -4.44 17.40
N LYS A 46 3.59 -3.23 17.98
CA LYS A 46 2.79 -2.10 17.50
C LYS A 46 3.68 -1.02 16.89
N TYR A 47 3.83 -1.08 15.57
CA TYR A 47 4.70 -0.21 14.78
C TYR A 47 3.91 0.83 13.97
N PHE A 48 2.73 0.46 13.49
CA PHE A 48 1.91 1.32 12.62
C PHE A 48 1.25 2.45 13.40
N ASP A 49 0.47 2.10 14.43
CA ASP A 49 -0.13 3.03 15.37
C ASP A 49 0.65 2.98 16.69
N ALA A 50 1.92 3.37 16.61
CA ALA A 50 2.82 3.38 17.75
C ALA A 50 2.40 4.48 18.73
N ASP A 51 2.48 4.19 20.04
CA ASP A 51 2.20 5.15 21.10
C ASP A 51 3.05 6.42 20.89
N PRO A 52 2.45 7.61 20.75
CA PRO A 52 3.20 8.85 20.54
C PRO A 52 4.15 9.20 21.70
N LEU A 53 3.91 8.67 22.90
CA LEU A 53 4.79 8.82 24.06
C LEU A 53 5.99 7.85 24.02
N ASN A 54 5.90 6.77 23.25
CA ASN A 54 7.01 5.84 23.04
C ASN A 54 7.98 6.36 21.97
N THR A 55 8.73 7.41 22.33
CA THR A 55 9.71 8.06 21.45
C THR A 55 10.79 7.09 20.95
N GLY A 56 11.12 6.04 21.72
CA GLY A 56 12.04 4.99 21.30
C GLY A 56 11.49 4.20 20.11
N CYS A 57 10.23 3.77 20.17
CA CYS A 57 9.58 3.09 19.06
C CYS A 57 9.47 3.98 17.82
N LEU A 58 9.06 5.25 17.99
CA LEU A 58 8.94 6.20 16.88
C LEU A 58 10.27 6.39 16.13
N LYS A 59 11.40 6.45 16.86
CA LYS A 59 12.74 6.53 16.25
C LYS A 59 13.08 5.29 15.43
N LEU A 60 12.82 4.10 15.99
CA LEU A 60 13.09 2.85 15.28
C LEU A 60 12.19 2.67 14.05
N VAL A 61 10.93 3.12 14.12
CA VAL A 61 10.02 3.14 12.96
C VAL A 61 10.54 4.08 11.86
N GLU A 62 11.12 5.21 12.24
CA GLU A 62 11.74 6.12 11.27
C GLU A 62 12.99 5.51 10.63
N GLU A 63 13.83 4.84 11.42
CA GLU A 63 14.99 4.10 10.92
C GLU A 63 14.58 3.00 9.94
N PHE A 64 13.54 2.22 10.27
CA PHE A 64 12.95 1.24 9.37
C PHE A 64 12.53 1.86 8.03
N LYS A 65 11.81 3.00 8.06
CA LYS A 65 11.38 3.69 6.84
C LYS A 65 12.57 4.12 5.98
N GLN A 66 13.68 4.53 6.60
CA GLN A 66 14.89 4.89 5.87
C GLN A 66 15.51 3.67 5.17
N CYS A 67 15.61 2.53 5.86
CA CYS A 67 16.13 1.27 5.27
C CYS A 67 15.35 0.88 4.02
N VAL A 68 14.01 0.97 4.05
CA VAL A 68 13.15 0.52 2.95
C VAL A 68 12.78 1.63 1.96
N SER A 69 13.24 2.87 2.15
CA SER A 69 12.81 4.05 1.38
C SER A 69 12.99 3.94 -0.15
N ARG A 70 13.99 3.16 -0.58
CA ARG A 70 14.32 2.93 -2.00
C ARG A 70 13.61 1.72 -2.60
N ILE A 71 12.82 1.00 -1.82
CA ILE A 71 12.10 -0.18 -2.25
C ILE A 71 10.70 0.23 -2.69
N TYR A 72 10.23 -0.35 -3.78
CA TYR A 72 8.84 -0.18 -4.18
C TYR A 72 7.95 -1.14 -3.38
N GLU A 73 7.08 -0.59 -2.52
CA GLU A 73 6.33 -1.36 -1.51
C GLU A 73 5.46 -2.47 -2.11
N GLU A 74 4.86 -2.21 -3.27
CA GLU A 74 3.97 -3.15 -3.96
C GLU A 74 4.74 -4.25 -4.70
N LEU A 75 6.04 -4.06 -4.95
CA LEU A 75 6.91 -5.04 -5.60
C LEU A 75 8.35 -4.87 -5.14
N ILE A 76 8.74 -5.60 -4.10
CA ILE A 76 10.02 -5.44 -3.39
C ILE A 76 11.28 -5.66 -4.24
N LEU A 77 11.16 -6.32 -5.40
CA LEU A 77 12.25 -6.51 -6.35
C LEU A 77 12.50 -5.27 -7.23
N GLN A 78 11.62 -4.28 -7.16
CA GLN A 78 11.73 -3.02 -7.88
C GLN A 78 12.17 -1.89 -6.94
N SER A 79 12.85 -0.91 -7.51
CA SER A 79 13.19 0.31 -6.80
C SER A 79 12.02 1.29 -6.81
N ASN A 80 11.93 2.07 -5.75
CA ASN A 80 11.17 3.31 -5.77
C ASN A 80 11.89 4.28 -6.71
N CYS A 81 11.21 4.67 -7.76
CA CYS A 81 11.78 5.40 -8.89
C CYS A 81 10.91 6.60 -9.25
N ASP A 82 11.48 7.50 -10.06
CA ASP A 82 10.73 8.61 -10.62
C ASP A 82 9.58 8.09 -11.48
N LYS A 83 8.35 8.44 -11.12
CA LYS A 83 7.12 8.02 -11.81
C LYS A 83 7.01 8.55 -13.23
N THR A 84 7.86 9.50 -13.62
CA THR A 84 7.97 10.02 -14.99
C THR A 84 8.93 9.21 -15.86
N SER A 85 9.79 8.40 -15.24
CA SER A 85 10.72 7.54 -15.97
C SER A 85 9.99 6.36 -16.60
N PRO A 86 10.11 6.12 -17.93
CA PRO A 86 9.48 5.00 -18.61
C PRO A 86 9.86 3.62 -18.06
N ASP A 87 11.07 3.49 -17.51
CA ASP A 87 11.58 2.24 -16.93
C ASP A 87 11.01 1.98 -15.53
N CYS A 88 10.39 2.98 -14.90
CA CYS A 88 9.79 2.85 -13.59
C CYS A 88 8.49 2.05 -13.66
N TYR A 89 8.32 1.05 -12.81
CA TYR A 89 7.08 0.25 -12.80
C TYR A 89 5.82 1.11 -12.64
N SER A 90 5.90 2.14 -11.79
CA SER A 90 4.79 3.04 -11.52
C SER A 90 4.39 3.92 -12.72
N TYR A 91 5.26 4.09 -13.73
CA TYR A 91 4.93 4.80 -14.98
C TYR A 91 3.76 4.16 -15.72
N ARG A 92 3.60 2.84 -15.57
CA ARG A 92 2.46 2.09 -16.13
C ARG A 92 1.11 2.61 -15.60
N TYR A 93 1.07 3.12 -14.38
CA TYR A 93 -0.15 3.73 -13.84
C TYR A 93 -0.47 5.05 -14.53
N SER A 94 0.53 5.87 -14.83
CA SER A 94 0.36 7.10 -15.60
C SER A 94 -0.13 6.82 -17.03
N LEU A 95 0.41 5.78 -17.68
CA LEU A 95 -0.07 5.33 -18.99
C LEU A 95 -1.53 4.85 -18.93
N SER A 96 -1.91 4.18 -17.84
CA SER A 96 -3.29 3.72 -17.64
C SER A 96 -4.26 4.91 -17.50
N GLU A 97 -3.86 5.95 -16.77
CA GLU A 97 -4.64 7.19 -16.69
C GLU A 97 -4.72 7.93 -18.03
N TYR A 98 -3.61 8.02 -18.77
CA TYR A 98 -3.60 8.63 -20.09
C TYR A 98 -4.55 7.90 -21.05
N TRP A 99 -4.45 6.57 -21.09
CA TRP A 99 -5.31 5.74 -21.93
C TRP A 99 -6.78 5.87 -21.53
N ALA A 100 -7.11 5.76 -20.24
CA ALA A 100 -8.49 5.83 -19.75
C ALA A 100 -9.14 7.21 -19.98
N ASN A 101 -8.34 8.28 -20.08
CA ASN A 101 -8.82 9.63 -20.33
C ASN A 101 -8.81 10.03 -21.81
N ASN A 102 -8.29 9.19 -22.71
CA ASN A 102 -8.36 9.44 -24.14
C ASN A 102 -9.84 9.46 -24.62
N GLU A 103 -10.23 10.48 -25.38
CA GLU A 103 -11.63 10.66 -25.82
C GLU A 103 -12.15 9.46 -26.63
N SER A 104 -11.32 8.91 -27.52
CA SER A 104 -11.71 7.75 -28.33
C SER A 104 -11.93 6.51 -27.47
N VAL A 105 -11.08 6.31 -26.46
CA VAL A 105 -11.25 5.23 -25.47
C VAL A 105 -12.53 5.44 -24.67
N ARG A 106 -12.77 6.65 -24.16
CA ARG A 106 -13.99 6.98 -23.40
C ARG A 106 -15.26 6.78 -24.22
N ARG A 107 -15.24 7.14 -25.51
CA ARG A 107 -16.34 6.89 -26.45
C ARG A 107 -16.56 5.40 -26.66
N ALA A 108 -15.49 4.62 -26.86
CA ALA A 108 -15.56 3.17 -27.01
C ALA A 108 -16.10 2.48 -25.75
N LEU A 109 -15.71 2.96 -24.56
CA LEU A 109 -16.22 2.51 -23.25
C LEU A 109 -17.60 3.08 -22.90
N LYS A 110 -18.21 3.89 -23.78
CA LYS A 110 -19.52 4.53 -23.60
C LYS A 110 -19.62 5.39 -22.34
N VAL A 111 -18.53 6.06 -21.95
CA VAL A 111 -18.55 7.03 -20.86
C VAL A 111 -19.35 8.25 -21.30
N VAL A 112 -20.45 8.53 -20.59
CA VAL A 112 -21.34 9.66 -20.90
C VAL A 112 -20.60 10.98 -20.62
N GLN A 113 -20.67 11.92 -21.58
CA GLN A 113 -20.04 13.22 -21.41
C GLN A 113 -20.68 13.97 -20.23
N GLY A 114 -19.85 14.53 -19.35
CA GLY A 114 -20.30 15.27 -18.16
C GLY A 114 -20.56 14.44 -16.90
N THR A 115 -20.57 13.10 -16.94
CA THR A 115 -20.78 12.28 -15.71
C THR A 115 -19.52 12.08 -14.89
N LYS A 116 -18.36 12.14 -15.53
CA LYS A 116 -17.04 12.06 -14.90
C LYS A 116 -16.10 12.96 -15.65
N GLU A 117 -15.43 13.87 -14.97
CA GLU A 117 -14.43 14.75 -15.58
C GLU A 117 -13.19 13.93 -15.99
N LYS A 118 -12.34 13.59 -15.02
CA LYS A 118 -11.15 12.77 -15.23
C LYS A 118 -11.29 11.41 -14.54
N TRP A 119 -10.85 10.35 -15.20
CA TRP A 119 -10.61 9.06 -14.55
C TRP A 119 -9.28 9.10 -13.81
N GLU A 120 -9.30 8.64 -12.56
CA GLU A 120 -8.13 8.55 -11.69
C GLU A 120 -8.05 7.12 -11.17
N ARG A 121 -6.85 6.55 -11.12
CA ARG A 121 -6.67 5.14 -10.74
C ARG A 121 -7.08 4.88 -9.28
N CYS A 122 -6.71 5.77 -8.37
CA CYS A 122 -7.01 5.68 -6.95
C CYS A 122 -7.54 7.01 -6.44
N ASN A 123 -8.82 7.05 -6.06
CA ASN A 123 -9.41 8.20 -5.38
C ASN A 123 -9.49 7.92 -3.88
N TRP A 124 -8.53 8.45 -3.13
CA TRP A 124 -8.45 8.30 -1.67
C TRP A 124 -9.45 9.18 -0.91
N ASN A 125 -10.13 10.11 -1.59
CA ASN A 125 -11.16 10.95 -0.99
C ASN A 125 -12.54 10.29 -1.00
N VAL A 126 -12.66 9.07 -1.54
CA VAL A 126 -13.90 8.29 -1.42
C VAL A 126 -14.05 7.90 0.04
N LEU A 127 -15.07 8.46 0.69
CA LEU A 127 -15.48 8.04 2.03
C LEU A 127 -16.06 6.64 1.92
N ILE A 128 -15.25 5.64 2.25
CA ILE A 128 -15.71 4.25 2.38
C ILE A 128 -16.07 4.05 3.85
N ASN A 129 -17.34 3.75 4.13
CA ASN A 129 -17.73 3.29 5.45
C ASN A 129 -17.09 1.92 5.70
N GLN A 130 -16.23 1.83 6.72
CA GLN A 130 -15.64 0.57 7.15
C GLN A 130 -16.62 -0.15 8.09
N ASP A 131 -17.71 -0.67 7.53
CA ASP A 131 -18.75 -1.37 8.29
C ASP A 131 -18.22 -2.66 8.96
N ILE A 132 -17.12 -3.19 8.43
CA ILE A 132 -16.41 -4.36 8.95
C ILE A 132 -14.93 -3.97 9.12
N LYS A 133 -14.42 -3.99 10.36
CA LYS A 133 -13.02 -3.66 10.67
C LYS A 133 -12.02 -4.70 10.18
N SER A 134 -12.43 -5.98 10.22
CA SER A 134 -11.57 -7.12 9.91
C SER A 134 -12.32 -8.15 9.10
N SER A 135 -11.79 -8.51 7.92
CA SER A 135 -12.35 -9.60 7.11
C SER A 135 -11.76 -10.96 7.46
N ILE A 136 -10.74 -11.01 8.33
CA ILE A 136 -10.05 -12.25 8.75
C ILE A 136 -11.03 -13.34 9.23
N PRO A 137 -12.06 -13.06 10.05
CA PRO A 137 -12.98 -14.11 10.50
C PRO A 137 -13.83 -14.76 9.40
N TYR A 138 -13.83 -14.19 8.19
CA TYR A 138 -14.61 -14.64 7.05
C TYR A 138 -13.74 -15.36 5.99
N HIS A 139 -12.45 -15.56 6.27
CA HIS A 139 -11.46 -16.27 5.45
C HIS A 139 -10.99 -17.53 6.17
#